data_AF-A0A6S7IJE6-F1
#
_entry.id   AF-A0A6S7IJE6-F1
#
_cell.length_a   1.000
_cell.length_b   1.000
_cell.length_c   1.000
_cell.angle_alpha   90.00
_cell.angle_beta   90.00
_cell.angle_gamma   90.00
#
_symmetry.space_group_name_H-M   'P 1'
#
loop_
_entity.id
_entity.type
_entity.pdbx_description
1 polymer ?
#
loop_
_entity_poly.entity_id
_entity_poly.type
_entity_poly.pdbx_seq_one_letter_code
_entity_poly.pdbx_strand_id
1 'polypeptide(L)'
;MARPKLIIVPLVLSIIASFTAMIMQLYGAILLWKIHLKQQEDAICMLLLRKQSYWRPKWKKARQRYLRRKKRGCLHKPGRTDLWWENILNGVSPEESWKKNFRMSRDDFMELVVELRPYISPKPGSPNYRRFTAEKKVAITL
;
A
#
# COMPACT_ATOMS: atom_id res chain seq x y z
N MET A 1 26.94 83.35 29.48
CA MET A 1 26.88 83.14 28.01
C MET A 1 27.44 81.77 27.68
N ALA A 2 26.59 80.74 27.56
CA ALA A 2 27.03 79.38 27.22
C ALA A 2 27.53 79.35 25.77
N ARG A 3 28.74 78.81 25.55
CA ARG A 3 29.36 78.79 24.22
C ARG A 3 28.62 77.78 23.33
N PRO A 4 27.95 78.21 22.24
CA PRO A 4 27.11 77.33 21.41
C PRO A 4 27.88 76.14 20.82
N LYS A 5 29.21 76.26 20.67
CA LYS A 5 30.09 75.20 20.16
C LYS A 5 30.20 73.97 21.07
N LEU A 6 29.97 74.11 22.39
CA LEU A 6 30.07 72.99 23.34
C LEU A 6 28.87 72.02 23.27
N ILE A 7 27.74 72.45 22.70
CA ILE A 7 26.49 71.67 22.63
C ILE A 7 26.35 70.95 21.28
N ILE A 8 26.95 71.48 20.21
CA ILE A 8 26.80 70.97 18.84
C ILE A 8 27.53 69.62 18.66
N VAL A 9 28.73 69.47 19.23
CA VAL A 9 29.56 68.27 19.11
C VAL A 9 28.87 66.99 19.64
N PRO A 10 28.35 66.96 20.89
CA PRO A 10 27.68 65.76 21.40
C PRO A 10 26.39 65.44 20.64
N LEU A 11 25.70 66.46 20.12
CA LEU A 11 24.48 66.30 19.33
C LEU A 11 24.77 65.61 17.98
N VAL A 12 25.83 66.04 17.28
CA VAL A 12 26.27 65.38 16.04
C VAL A 12 26.71 63.93 16.28
N LEU A 13 27.45 63.66 17.36
CA LEU A 13 27.84 62.30 17.75
C LEU A 13 26.64 61.40 18.06
N SER A 14 25.62 61.92 18.75
CA SER A 14 24.39 61.15 19.02
C SER A 14 23.61 60.80 17.76
N ILE A 15 23.59 61.68 16.76
CA ILE A 15 22.94 61.44 15.47
C ILE A 15 23.68 60.35 14.70
N ILE A 16 25.02 60.38 14.68
CA ILE A 16 25.82 59.34 14.01
C ILE A 16 25.64 57.99 14.72
N ALA A 17 25.62 57.97 16.05
CA ALA A 17 25.38 56.77 16.83
C ALA A 17 23.97 56.19 16.61
N SER A 18 22.94 57.03 16.53
CA SER A 18 21.57 56.56 16.25
C SER A 18 21.42 56.04 14.82
N PHE A 19 22.05 56.70 13.84
CA PHE A 19 22.06 56.24 12.45
C PHE A 19 22.76 54.89 12.29
N THR A 20 23.92 54.71 12.92
CA THR A 20 24.64 53.42 12.88
C THR A 20 23.85 52.30 13.58
N ALA A 21 23.20 52.60 14.71
CA ALA A 21 22.30 51.66 15.38
C ALA A 21 21.10 51.27 14.50
N MET A 22 20.48 52.23 13.83
CA MET A 22 19.36 51.99 12.91
C MET A 22 19.77 51.13 11.72
N ILE A 23 20.96 51.37 11.15
CA ILE A 23 21.51 50.55 10.08
C ILE A 23 21.73 49.11 10.56
N MET A 24 22.31 48.92 11.75
CA MET A 24 22.53 47.58 12.32
C MET A 24 21.21 46.84 12.61
N GLN A 25 20.18 47.55 13.08
CA GLN A 25 18.84 46.98 13.28
C GLN A 25 18.19 46.53 11.96
N LEU A 26 18.34 47.33 10.89
CA LEU A 26 17.89 46.97 9.55
C LEU A 26 18.59 45.71 9.01
N TYR A 27 19.92 45.64 9.15
CA TYR A 27 20.68 44.45 8.77
C TYR A 27 20.25 43.21 9.57
N GLY A 28 20.01 43.36 10.88
CA GLY A 28 19.47 42.29 11.72
C GLY A 28 18.11 41.79 11.23
N ALA A 29 17.19 42.70 10.90
CA ALA A 29 15.88 42.36 10.38
C ALA A 29 15.95 41.60 9.03
N ILE A 30 16.83 42.03 8.13
CA ILE A 30 17.06 41.37 6.83
C ILE A 30 17.61 39.94 7.03
N LEU A 31 18.56 39.76 7.95
CA LEU A 31 19.12 38.44 8.26
C LEU A 31 18.07 37.51 8.86
N LEU A 32 17.28 38.00 9.82
CA LEU A 32 16.19 37.22 10.43
C LEU A 32 15.13 36.84 9.40
N TRP A 33 14.78 37.76 8.49
CA TRP A 33 13.87 37.46 7.38
C TRP A 33 14.40 36.33 6.49
N LYS A 34 15.69 36.39 6.10
CA LYS A 34 16.33 35.32 5.31
C LYS A 34 16.33 33.97 6.04
N ILE A 35 16.61 33.97 7.35
CA ILE A 35 16.58 32.74 8.16
C ILE A 35 15.17 32.17 8.20
N HIS A 36 14.17 33.01 8.42
CA HIS A 36 12.77 32.58 8.45
C HIS A 36 12.32 32.01 7.10
N LEU A 37 12.68 32.66 5.99
CA LEU A 37 12.38 32.19 4.65
C LEU A 37 12.98 30.79 4.40
N LYS A 38 14.25 30.59 4.78
CA LYS A 38 14.92 29.28 4.65
C LYS A 38 14.25 28.19 5.50
N GLN A 39 13.85 28.51 6.73
CA GLN A 39 13.13 27.58 7.59
C GLN A 39 11.79 27.14 6.98
N GLN A 40 11.06 28.04 6.31
CA GLN A 40 9.83 27.71 5.60
C GLN A 40 10.09 26.78 4.41
N GLU A 41 11.13 27.04 3.62
CA GLU A 41 11.53 26.18 2.49
C GLU A 41 11.91 24.77 2.96
N ASP A 42 12.71 24.66 4.02
CA ASP A 42 13.13 23.39 4.60
C ASP A 42 11.92 22.59 5.13
N ALA A 43 10.95 23.26 5.77
CA ALA A 43 9.72 22.63 6.25
C ALA A 43 8.88 22.04 5.11
N ILE A 44 8.72 22.78 4.00
CA ILE A 44 8.02 22.31 2.80
C ILE A 44 8.76 21.11 2.19
N CYS A 45 10.09 21.19 2.07
CA CYS A 45 10.92 20.11 1.54
C CYS A 45 10.76 18.83 2.38
N MET A 46 10.83 18.94 3.71
CA MET A 46 10.65 17.81 4.62
C MET A 46 9.26 17.17 4.52
N LEU A 47 8.20 17.96 4.35
CA LEU A 47 6.85 17.45 4.12
C LEU A 47 6.74 16.66 2.81
N LEU A 48 7.35 17.17 1.73
CA LEU A 48 7.39 16.50 0.43
C LEU A 48 8.17 15.18 0.50
N LEU A 49 9.36 15.20 1.12
CA LEU A 49 10.18 14.01 1.34
C LEU A 49 9.45 12.98 2.20
N ARG A 50 8.75 13.41 3.26
CA ARG A 50 7.96 12.52 4.12
C ARG A 50 6.84 11.84 3.32
N LYS A 51 6.08 12.59 2.51
CA LYS A 51 5.07 12.01 1.62
C LYS A 51 5.70 10.99 0.67
N GLN A 52 6.81 11.33 0.03
CA GLN A 52 7.48 10.42 -0.90
C GLN A 52 7.99 9.14 -0.22
N SER A 53 8.56 9.26 0.99
CA SER A 53 9.05 8.13 1.80
C SER A 53 7.93 7.16 2.19
N TYR A 54 6.72 7.66 2.40
CA TYR A 54 5.55 6.83 2.71
C TYR A 54 5.08 6.00 1.52
N TRP A 55 5.09 6.59 0.31
CA TRP A 55 4.61 5.93 -0.89
C TRP A 55 5.61 4.89 -1.44
N ARG A 56 6.92 5.14 -1.39
CA ARG A 56 7.94 4.24 -1.97
C ARG A 56 7.83 2.78 -1.46
N PRO A 57 7.74 2.49 -0.15
CA PRO A 57 7.59 1.11 0.35
C PRO A 57 6.26 0.48 -0.04
N LYS A 58 5.17 1.25 -0.04
CA LYS A 58 3.84 0.76 -0.45
C LYS A 58 3.85 0.32 -1.91
N TRP A 59 4.44 1.12 -2.80
CA TRP A 59 4.56 0.79 -4.22
C TRP A 59 5.41 -0.46 -4.45
N LYS A 60 6.57 -0.57 -3.77
CA LYS A 60 7.40 -1.79 -3.81
C LYS A 60 6.62 -3.04 -3.36
N LYS A 61 5.90 -2.96 -2.23
CA LYS A 61 5.07 -4.06 -1.73
C LYS A 61 3.95 -4.42 -2.71
N ALA A 62 3.25 -3.44 -3.27
CA ALA A 62 2.18 -3.67 -4.24
C ALA A 62 2.70 -4.37 -5.51
N ARG A 63 3.83 -3.89 -6.06
CA ARG A 63 4.50 -4.53 -7.21
C ARG A 63 4.90 -5.97 -6.90
N GLN A 64 5.46 -6.23 -5.72
CA GLN A 64 5.84 -7.59 -5.32
C GLN A 64 4.61 -8.51 -5.19
N ARG A 65 3.49 -8.02 -4.65
CA ARG A 65 2.23 -8.79 -4.60
C ARG A 65 1.72 -9.11 -6.01
N TYR A 66 1.75 -8.13 -6.91
CA TYR A 66 1.35 -8.34 -8.31
C TYR A 66 2.20 -9.42 -8.99
N LEU A 67 3.53 -9.36 -8.86
CA LEU A 67 4.43 -10.36 -9.43
C LEU A 67 4.20 -11.76 -8.81
N ARG A 68 3.98 -11.85 -7.50
CA ARG A 68 3.63 -13.12 -6.83
C ARG A 68 2.32 -13.69 -7.35
N ARG A 69 1.29 -12.85 -7.55
CA ARG A 69 0.01 -13.26 -8.14
C ARG A 69 0.17 -13.68 -9.59
N LYS A 70 1.00 -13.01 -10.38
CA LYS A 70 1.29 -13.41 -11.77
C LYS A 70 2.03 -14.76 -11.83
N LYS A 71 2.93 -15.02 -10.88
CA LYS A 71 3.64 -16.32 -10.76
C LYS A 71 2.73 -17.44 -10.27
N ARG A 72 1.81 -17.16 -9.34
CA ARG A 72 0.72 -18.07 -8.99
C ARG A 72 -0.22 -18.10 -10.19
N GLY A 73 0.05 -18.98 -11.16
CA GLY A 73 -0.76 -19.12 -12.37
C GLY A 73 -2.26 -19.05 -12.04
N CYS A 74 -3.04 -18.45 -12.93
CA CYS A 74 -4.47 -18.33 -12.77
C CYS A 74 -5.05 -19.70 -12.34
N LEU A 75 -5.77 -19.73 -11.21
CA LEU A 75 -6.54 -20.91 -10.78
C LEU A 75 -7.46 -21.40 -11.92
N HIS A 76 -7.84 -20.47 -12.78
CA HIS A 76 -8.49 -20.73 -14.05
C HIS A 76 -7.51 -21.33 -15.07
N LYS A 77 -7.61 -22.63 -15.32
CA LYS A 77 -7.02 -23.27 -16.50
C LYS A 77 -8.06 -23.30 -17.62
N PRO A 78 -7.73 -22.81 -18.84
CA PRO A 78 -8.64 -22.95 -19.98
C PRO A 78 -8.93 -24.44 -20.23
N GLY A 79 -10.18 -24.77 -20.56
CA GLY A 79 -10.64 -26.15 -20.80
C GLY A 79 -11.32 -26.84 -19.60
N ARG A 80 -11.32 -26.24 -18.40
CA ARG A 80 -12.12 -26.73 -17.26
C ARG A 80 -13.56 -26.21 -17.34
N THR A 81 -14.35 -26.81 -18.22
CA THR A 81 -15.80 -26.57 -18.36
C THR A 81 -16.60 -27.52 -17.46
N ASP A 82 -17.92 -27.35 -17.39
CA ASP A 82 -18.78 -28.33 -16.70
C ASP A 82 -18.69 -29.72 -17.35
N LEU A 83 -18.53 -29.80 -18.68
CA LEU A 83 -18.27 -31.05 -19.39
C LEU A 83 -16.97 -31.72 -18.95
N TRP A 84 -15.90 -30.94 -18.70
CA TRP A 84 -14.66 -31.47 -18.15
C TRP A 84 -14.89 -32.08 -16.76
N TRP A 85 -15.68 -31.41 -15.92
CA TRP A 85 -16.02 -31.91 -14.59
C TRP A 85 -16.81 -33.21 -14.63
N GLU A 86 -17.82 -33.30 -15.50
CA GLU A 86 -18.58 -34.52 -15.73
C GLU A 86 -17.68 -35.68 -16.21
N ASN A 87 -16.78 -35.41 -17.16
CA ASN A 87 -15.82 -36.41 -17.64
C ASN A 87 -14.85 -36.89 -16.56
N ILE A 88 -14.46 -36.03 -15.62
CA ILE A 88 -13.67 -36.43 -14.45
C ILE A 88 -14.48 -37.38 -13.57
N LEU A 89 -15.69 -36.99 -13.15
CA LEU A 89 -16.51 -37.79 -12.24
C LEU A 89 -16.92 -39.15 -12.84
N ASN A 90 -17.28 -39.16 -14.13
CA ASN A 90 -17.71 -40.35 -14.86
C ASN A 90 -16.56 -41.30 -15.21
N GLY A 91 -15.31 -40.97 -14.83
CA GLY A 91 -14.15 -41.84 -15.06
C GLY A 91 -13.66 -41.87 -16.51
N VAL A 92 -14.10 -40.92 -17.35
CA VAL A 92 -13.61 -40.76 -18.73
C VAL A 92 -12.18 -40.20 -18.73
N SER A 93 -11.83 -39.43 -17.70
CA SER A 93 -10.49 -38.85 -17.55
C SER A 93 -9.48 -39.83 -16.95
N PRO A 94 -8.22 -39.83 -17.42
CA PRO A 94 -7.19 -40.74 -16.92
C PRO A 94 -6.76 -40.38 -15.49
N GLU A 95 -6.18 -41.32 -14.76
CA GLU A 95 -5.80 -41.16 -13.35
C GLU A 95 -4.75 -40.04 -13.13
N GLU A 96 -3.87 -39.81 -14.11
CA GLU A 96 -2.91 -38.70 -14.08
C GLU A 96 -3.62 -37.34 -13.99
N SER A 97 -4.84 -37.23 -14.52
CA SER A 97 -5.68 -36.04 -14.39
C SER A 97 -6.02 -35.79 -12.92
N TRP A 98 -6.41 -36.81 -12.17
CA TRP A 98 -6.78 -36.70 -10.75
C TRP A 98 -5.59 -36.24 -9.92
N LYS A 99 -4.44 -36.90 -10.07
CA LYS A 99 -3.21 -36.53 -9.37
C LYS A 99 -2.72 -35.12 -9.72
N LYS A 100 -2.89 -34.70 -10.98
CA LYS A 100 -2.50 -33.35 -11.43
C LYS A 100 -3.43 -32.24 -10.93
N ASN A 101 -4.72 -32.53 -10.75
CA ASN A 101 -5.73 -31.53 -10.38
C ASN A 101 -6.00 -31.49 -8.88
N PHE A 102 -6.08 -32.64 -8.22
CA PHE A 102 -6.48 -32.77 -6.82
C PHE A 102 -5.36 -33.31 -5.92
N ARG A 103 -4.21 -33.69 -6.50
CA ARG A 103 -3.04 -34.25 -5.79
C ARG A 103 -3.31 -35.54 -5.02
N MET A 104 -4.37 -36.25 -5.39
CA MET A 104 -4.81 -37.52 -4.81
C MET A 104 -5.38 -38.41 -5.91
N SER A 105 -5.57 -39.69 -5.61
CA SER A 105 -6.24 -40.60 -6.53
C SER A 105 -7.74 -40.33 -6.57
N ARG A 106 -8.43 -40.87 -7.58
CA ARG A 106 -9.90 -40.82 -7.62
C ARG A 106 -10.53 -41.48 -6.39
N ASP A 107 -9.99 -42.60 -5.94
CA ASP A 107 -10.55 -43.36 -4.82
C ASP A 107 -10.40 -42.59 -3.51
N ASP A 108 -9.22 -42.04 -3.23
CA ASP A 108 -8.98 -41.18 -2.06
C ASP A 108 -9.92 -39.96 -2.07
N PHE A 109 -10.13 -39.36 -3.25
CA PHE A 109 -11.04 -38.23 -3.40
C PHE A 109 -12.48 -38.62 -3.05
N MET A 110 -12.95 -39.77 -3.54
CA MET A 110 -14.31 -40.21 -3.29
C MET A 110 -14.51 -40.63 -1.82
N GLU A 111 -13.50 -41.23 -1.19
CA GLU A 111 -13.50 -41.51 0.25
C GLU A 111 -13.63 -40.22 1.07
N LEU A 112 -12.83 -39.20 0.74
CA LEU A 112 -12.91 -37.87 1.37
C LEU A 112 -14.30 -37.22 1.16
N VAL A 113 -14.88 -37.36 -0.03
CA VAL A 113 -16.24 -36.88 -0.28
C VAL A 113 -17.26 -37.58 0.61
N VAL A 114 -17.15 -38.90 0.79
CA VAL A 114 -18.04 -39.69 1.65
C VAL A 114 -17.94 -39.24 3.09
N GLU A 115 -16.73 -39.05 3.61
CA GLU A 115 -16.48 -38.57 4.97
C GLU A 115 -17.08 -37.17 5.21
N LEU A 116 -16.89 -36.25 4.25
CA LEU A 116 -17.35 -34.87 4.38
C LEU A 116 -18.83 -34.69 4.03
N ARG A 117 -19.46 -35.65 3.36
CA ARG A 117 -20.84 -35.57 2.85
C ARG A 117 -21.85 -35.11 3.88
N PRO A 118 -21.84 -35.59 5.15
CA PRO A 118 -22.81 -35.16 6.17
C PRO A 118 -22.74 -33.64 6.47
N TYR A 119 -21.57 -33.03 6.29
CA TYR A 119 -21.31 -31.65 6.66
C TYR A 119 -21.49 -30.68 5.48
N ILE A 120 -21.14 -31.13 4.28
CA ILE A 120 -21.10 -30.25 3.09
C ILE A 120 -22.28 -30.47 2.15
N SER A 121 -23.07 -31.53 2.32
CA SER A 121 -24.20 -31.78 1.43
C SER A 121 -25.21 -30.64 1.49
N PRO A 122 -25.75 -30.21 0.34
CA PRO A 122 -26.74 -29.16 0.33
C PRO A 122 -27.99 -29.61 1.10
N LYS A 123 -28.50 -28.76 2.01
CA LYS A 123 -29.73 -29.05 2.75
C LYS A 123 -30.94 -28.90 1.81
N PRO A 124 -31.90 -29.85 1.76
CA PRO A 124 -33.05 -29.81 0.84
C PRO A 124 -33.87 -28.51 0.87
N GLY A 125 -33.96 -27.87 2.05
CA GLY A 125 -34.66 -26.58 2.23
C GLY A 125 -33.79 -25.33 2.06
N SER A 126 -32.51 -25.46 1.71
CA SER A 126 -31.62 -24.31 1.53
C SER A 126 -31.84 -23.68 0.15
N PRO A 127 -31.90 -22.34 0.02
CA PRO A 127 -31.87 -21.66 -1.27
C PRO A 127 -30.63 -22.03 -2.12
N ASN A 128 -29.54 -22.46 -1.47
CA ASN A 128 -28.31 -22.92 -2.12
C ASN A 128 -28.29 -24.44 -2.40
N TYR A 129 -29.41 -25.16 -2.23
CA TYR A 129 -29.48 -26.62 -2.40
C TYR A 129 -28.94 -27.08 -3.76
N ARG A 130 -29.25 -26.34 -4.84
CA ARG A 130 -28.89 -26.72 -6.21
C ARG A 130 -27.51 -26.24 -6.67
N ARG A 131 -26.76 -25.50 -5.84
CA ARG A 131 -25.63 -24.71 -6.37
C ARG A 131 -24.38 -25.55 -6.64
N PHE A 132 -24.02 -26.46 -5.74
CA PHE A 132 -22.85 -27.34 -5.89
C PHE A 132 -23.07 -28.66 -5.17
N THR A 133 -22.74 -29.77 -5.83
CA THR A 133 -22.72 -31.11 -5.21
C THR A 133 -21.59 -31.21 -4.17
N ALA A 134 -21.62 -32.23 -3.33
CA ALA A 134 -20.58 -32.45 -2.31
C ALA A 134 -19.19 -32.60 -2.96
N GLU A 135 -19.11 -33.36 -4.06
CA GLU A 135 -17.91 -33.57 -4.86
C GLU A 135 -17.34 -32.23 -5.36
N LYS A 136 -18.19 -31.37 -5.93
CA LYS A 136 -17.76 -30.08 -6.48
C LYS A 136 -17.31 -29.12 -5.37
N LYS A 137 -17.89 -29.21 -4.17
CA LYS A 137 -17.45 -28.44 -2.99
C LYS A 137 -16.07 -28.87 -2.51
N VAL A 138 -15.81 -30.18 -2.40
CA VAL A 138 -14.47 -30.70 -2.05
C VAL A 138 -13.45 -30.29 -3.11
N ALA A 139 -13.77 -30.48 -4.39
CA ALA A 139 -12.88 -30.15 -5.50
C ALA A 139 -12.43 -28.68 -5.56
N ILE A 140 -13.29 -27.73 -5.16
CA ILE A 140 -12.94 -26.29 -5.12
C ILE A 140 -11.96 -25.96 -3.99
N THR A 141 -11.91 -26.78 -2.94
CA THR A 141 -11.04 -26.56 -1.77
C THR A 141 -9.65 -27.16 -1.90
N LEU A 142 -9.44 -28.06 -2.87
CA LEU A 142 -8.17 -28.73 -3.18
C LEU A 142 -7.35 -27.96 -4.22
#